data_AF-A0A1G7T497-F1
#
_entry.id   AF-A0A1G7T497-F1
#
_cell.length_a   1.000
_cell.length_b   1.000
_cell.length_c   1.000
_cell.angle_alpha   90.00
_cell.angle_beta   90.00
_cell.angle_gamma   90.00
#
_symmetry.space_group_name_H-M   'P 1'
#
loop_
_entity.id
_entity.type
_entity.pdbx_description
1 polymer ?
#
loop_
_entity_poly.entity_id
_entity_poly.type
_entity_poly.pdbx_seq_one_letter_code
_entity_poly.pdbx_strand_id
1 'polypeptide(L)' 'MTNLLVIYDRAAGQVLREEHFDRRRDALAARFSAEKEFRGRPDIEIVVLVAKSRSDLLSTHGRYFFPLDELIARIA' A
#
# COMPACT_ATOMS: atom_id res chain seq x y z
N MET A 1 -7.18 2.38 -14.63
CA MET A 1 -6.58 2.86 -13.37
C MET A 1 -6.90 1.85 -12.30
N THR A 2 -5.96 1.55 -11.43
CA THR A 2 -6.14 0.65 -10.29
C THR A 2 -6.13 1.48 -9.00
N ASN A 3 -6.97 1.10 -8.03
CA ASN A 3 -6.97 1.65 -6.69
C ASN A 3 -6.68 0.50 -5.73
N LEU A 4 -5.58 0.59 -5.00
CA LEU A 4 -5.12 -0.47 -4.11
C LEU A 4 -5.03 0.06 -2.68
N LEU A 5 -5.78 -0.52 -1.77
CA LEU A 5 -5.56 -0.33 -0.33
C LEU A 5 -4.38 -1.20 0.09
N VAL A 6 -3.43 -0.60 0.79
CA VAL A 6 -2.31 -1.30 1.43
C VAL A 6 -2.32 -0.98 2.92
N ILE A 7 -2.27 -2.02 3.73
CA ILE A 7 -2.01 -1.95 5.18
C ILE A 7 -0.61 -2.51 5.40
N TYR A 8 0.29 -1.66 5.85
CA TYR A 8 1.71 -1.93 5.92
C TYR A 8 2.20 -1.79 7.36
N ASP A 9 2.92 -2.79 7.83
CA ASP A 9 3.64 -2.74 9.09
C ASP A 9 5.01 -2.11 8.85
N ARG A 10 5.20 -0.88 9.32
CA ARG A 10 6.46 -0.14 9.16
C ARG A 10 7.59 -0.71 9.99
N ALA A 11 7.29 -1.30 11.14
CA ALA A 11 8.31 -1.86 12.03
C ALA A 11 8.83 -3.19 11.47
N ALA A 12 7.93 -4.03 10.96
CA ALA A 12 8.30 -5.31 10.34
C ALA A 12 8.70 -5.18 8.86
N GLY A 13 8.38 -4.04 8.22
CA GLY A 13 8.71 -3.79 6.82
C GLY A 13 7.86 -4.58 5.82
N GLN A 14 6.65 -5.01 6.20
CA GLN A 14 5.84 -5.96 5.40
C GLN A 14 4.38 -5.50 5.21
N VAL A 15 3.76 -5.97 4.13
CA VAL A 15 2.33 -5.75 3.88
C VAL A 15 1.51 -6.78 4.66
N LEU A 16 0.57 -6.28 5.46
CA LEU A 16 -0.39 -7.09 6.21
C LEU A 16 -1.67 -7.37 5.41
N ARG A 17 -2.10 -6.42 4.57
CA ARG A 17 -3.32 -6.55 3.76
C ARG A 17 -3.22 -5.73 2.48
N GLU A 18 -3.59 -6.34 1.35
CA GLU A 18 -3.82 -5.68 0.06
C GLU A 18 -5.27 -5.89 -0.38
N GLU A 19 -5.93 -4.84 -0.86
CA GLU A 19 -7.29 -4.95 -1.41
C GLU A 19 -7.48 -4.05 -2.63
N HIS A 20 -7.93 -4.63 -3.75
CA HIS A 20 -8.12 -3.92 -5.01
C HIS A 20 -9.57 -3.43 -5.15
N PHE A 21 -9.72 -2.20 -5.67
CA PHE A 21 -11.02 -1.59 -5.90
C PHE A 21 -11.11 -0.98 -7.31
N ASP A 22 -12.25 -1.22 -7.95
CA ASP A 22 -12.57 -0.62 -9.24
C ASP A 22 -12.77 0.90 -9.11
N ARG A 23 -13.35 1.36 -8.00
CA ARG A 23 -13.69 2.76 -7.77
C ARG A 23 -12.86 3.35 -6.63
N ARG A 24 -12.28 4.52 -6.88
CA ARG A 24 -11.49 5.27 -5.89
C ARG A 24 -12.25 5.57 -4.59
N ARG A 25 -13.54 5.87 -4.70
CA ARG A 25 -14.40 6.15 -3.53
C ARG A 25 -14.46 4.96 -2.58
N ASP A 26 -14.53 3.76 -3.12
CA ASP A 26 -14.69 2.54 -2.33
C ASP A 26 -13.35 2.20 -1.62
N ALA A 27 -12.21 2.41 -2.29
CA ALA A 27 -10.89 2.32 -1.67
C ALA A 27 -10.70 3.32 -0.50
N LEU A 28 -11.18 4.55 -0.65
CA LEU A 28 -11.12 5.56 0.42
C LEU A 28 -12.04 5.21 1.60
N ALA A 29 -13.23 4.67 1.33
CA ALA A 29 -14.12 4.18 2.40
C ALA A 29 -13.47 3.02 3.17
N ALA A 30 -12.85 2.07 2.46
CA ALA A 30 -12.11 0.96 3.07
C ALA A 30 -10.92 1.45 3.90
N ARG A 31 -10.19 2.47 3.41
CA ARG A 31 -9.13 3.14 4.18
C ARG A 31 -9.64 3.68 5.52
N PHE A 32 -10.76 4.41 5.53
CA PHE A 32 -11.31 4.95 6.79
C PHE A 32 -11.75 3.84 7.75
N SER A 33 -12.27 2.72 7.25
CA SER A 33 -12.59 1.55 8.08
C SER A 33 -11.33 0.93 8.68
N ALA A 34 -10.28 0.76 7.88
CA ALA A 34 -9.00 0.26 8.36
C ALA A 34 -8.36 1.22 9.39
N GLU A 35 -8.42 2.54 9.19
CA GLU A 35 -7.90 3.52 10.16
C GLU A 35 -8.59 3.40 11.53
N LYS A 36 -9.87 2.99 11.56
CA LYS A 36 -10.58 2.68 12.81
C LYS A 36 -10.14 1.34 13.40
N GLU A 37 -10.00 0.31 12.57
CA GLU A 37 -9.58 -1.04 12.96
C GLU A 37 -8.18 -1.04 13.61
N PHE A 38 -7.24 -0.31 13.04
CA PHE A 38 -5.84 -0.25 13.51
C PHE A 38 -5.55 0.96 14.40
N ARG A 39 -6.60 1.60 14.94
CA ARG A 39 -6.45 2.76 15.83
C ARG A 39 -5.55 2.42 17.01
N GLY A 40 -4.58 3.30 17.30
CA GLY A 40 -3.62 3.12 18.39
C GLY A 40 -2.40 2.27 18.03
N ARG A 41 -2.25 1.83 16.78
CA ARG A 41 -1.04 1.16 16.29
C ARG A 41 -0.22 2.10 15.38
N PRO A 42 0.73 2.89 15.93
CA PRO A 42 1.44 3.93 15.17
C PRO A 42 2.35 3.37 14.07
N ASP A 43 2.76 2.11 14.20
CA ASP A 43 3.61 1.43 13.22
C ASP A 43 2.83 0.94 12.00
N ILE A 44 1.50 0.98 12.04
CA ILE A 44 0.66 0.58 10.92
C ILE A 44 0.37 1.77 10.03
N GLU A 45 0.78 1.65 8.78
CA GLU A 45 0.47 2.58 7.71
C GLU A 45 -0.68 2.06 6.86
N ILE A 46 -1.62 2.95 6.56
CA ILE A 46 -2.80 2.63 5.76
C ILE A 46 -2.85 3.64 4.62
N VAL A 47 -2.69 3.15 3.39
CA VAL A 47 -2.56 4.00 2.22
C VAL A 47 -3.38 3.46 1.06
N VAL A 48 -3.92 4.38 0.24
CA VAL A 48 -4.53 4.03 -1.04
C VAL A 48 -3.57 4.46 -2.14
N LEU A 49 -3.10 3.51 -2.92
CA LEU A 49 -2.24 3.72 -4.08
C LEU A 49 -3.09 3.77 -5.33
N VAL A 50 -2.78 4.72 -6.22
CA VAL A 50 -3.48 4.88 -7.49
C VAL A 50 -2.46 4.91 -8.62
N ALA A 51 -2.65 4.05 -9.63
CA ALA A 51 -1.81 4.02 -10.82
C ALA A 51 -2.61 3.61 -12.06
N LYS A 52 -2.00 3.66 -13.26
CA LYS A 52 -2.71 3.22 -14.47
C LYS A 52 -2.79 1.70 -14.56
N SER A 53 -1.78 0.99 -14.05
CA SER A 53 -1.64 -0.47 -14.07
C SER A 53 -0.97 -1.01 -12.79
N ARG A 54 -0.94 -2.35 -12.61
CA ARG A 54 -0.15 -2.99 -11.53
C ARG A 54 1.35 -2.79 -11.74
N SER A 55 1.83 -2.85 -12.98
CA SER A 55 3.25 -2.59 -13.28
C SER A 55 3.67 -1.17 -12.89
N ASP A 56 2.78 -0.19 -13.08
CA ASP A 56 3.02 1.19 -12.64
C ASP A 56 3.11 1.28 -11.11
N LEU A 57 2.27 0.53 -10.37
CA LEU A 57 2.36 0.47 -8.91
C LEU A 57 3.71 -0.08 -8.46
N LEU A 58 4.19 -1.17 -9.07
CA LEU A 58 5.49 -1.76 -8.73
C LEU A 58 6.64 -0.78 -9.00
N SER A 59 6.56 0.00 -10.08
CA SER A 59 7.60 0.98 -10.43
C SER A 59 7.59 2.22 -9.52
N THR A 60 6.41 2.76 -9.20
CA THR A 60 6.27 4.04 -8.50
C THR A 60 6.11 3.92 -6.98
N HIS A 61 5.68 2.76 -6.50
CA HIS A 61 5.40 2.49 -5.09
C HIS A 61 6.09 1.19 -4.62
N GLY A 62 7.26 0.90 -5.18
CA GLY A 62 8.01 -0.35 -4.93
C GLY A 62 8.24 -0.67 -3.44
N ARG A 63 8.29 0.34 -2.57
CA ARG A 63 8.46 0.18 -1.11
C ARG A 63 7.51 -0.83 -0.48
N TYR A 64 6.29 -0.94 -0.99
CA TYR A 64 5.30 -1.87 -0.44
C TYR A 64 5.44 -3.29 -1.01
N PHE A 65 6.17 -3.48 -2.10
CA PHE A 65 6.16 -4.72 -2.88
C PHE A 65 7.50 -5.43 -2.94
N PHE A 66 8.60 -4.71 -2.64
CA PHE A 66 9.95 -5.22 -2.77
C PHE A 66 10.73 -5.11 -1.47
N PRO A 67 11.60 -6.08 -1.17
CA PRO A 67 12.56 -5.97 -0.09
C PRO A 67 13.61 -4.87 -0.39
N LEU A 68 14.30 -4.42 0.65
CA LEU A 68 15.20 -3.25 0.58
C LEU A 68 16.34 -3.42 -0.42
N ASP A 69 16.92 -4.61 -0.52
CA ASP A 69 17.96 -4.96 -1.47
C ASP A 69 17.50 -4.83 -2.93
N GLU A 70 16.29 -5.30 -3.23
CA GLU A 70 15.69 -5.18 -4.57
C GLU A 70 15.34 -3.71 -4.91
N LEU A 71 14.99 -2.89 -3.90
CA LEU A 71 14.80 -1.46 -4.09
C LEU A 71 16.12 -0.73 -4.40
N ILE A 72 17.19 -1.08 -3.69
CA ILE A 72 18.54 -0.51 -3.93
C ILE A 72 18.99 -0.83 -5.36
N ALA A 73 18.80 -2.08 -5.81
CA ALA A 73 19.16 -2.51 -7.16
C ALA A 73 18.39 -1.77 -8.28
N ARG A 74 17.25 -1.15 -7.97
CA ARG A 74 16.43 -0.40 -8.94
C ARG A 74 16.81 1.08 -9.06
N ILE A 75 17.57 1.62 -8.11
CA ILE A 75 17.99 3.03 -8.08
C ILE A 75 19.45 3.18 -8.56
N ALA A 76 20.23 2.09 -8.52
CA ALA A 76 21.60 1.99 -9.04
C ALA A 76 21.63 1.86 -10.56
#